data_AF-A0A9J5Z8Z2-F1
#
_entry.id   AF-A0A9J5Z8Z2-F1
#
_cell.length_a   1.000
_cell.length_b   1.000
_cell.length_c   1.000
_cell.angle_alpha   90.00
_cell.angle_beta   90.00
_cell.angle_gamma   90.00
#
_symmetry.space_group_name_H-M   'P 1'
#
loop_
_entity.id
_entity.type
_entity.pdbx_description
1 polymer ?
#
loop_
_entity_poly.entity_id
_entity_poly.type
_entity_poly.pdbx_seq_one_letter_code
_entity_poly.pdbx_strand_id
1 'polypeptide(L)'
;MELKKFLSIHILCVLIFVGFLYYFTIFIFLDDLLSLQSSAGKFHSFFFTFMASLCVFSFFVCVLKDPGGVPFSYLPDVEDHEASDQESKRSGLLKKKCDKCSEYKPPRTHHCRICRRCILRMDHHCAWINNCVGHRNYKAFVALIFYATIAIIYSSVILVSNAIHKDWNFDGVMHLKLFYIATGVVLIGLSLTLGTLLGWHIYLTMRNMTTIEYYEAKRAAWLASKSGTNYHHPYDVGAYKNISLPKQIHEIKDFLLTARRKDARTVKIKKNKDMVKFKVRCSKYLYTLCVSDFEKADKLKQSLPPGLSVQDL
;
A
#
# COMPACT_ATOMS: atom_id res chain seq x y z
N MET A 1 -5.05 4.51 23.99
CA MET A 1 -4.58 5.28 22.82
C MET A 1 -5.32 4.88 21.54
N GLU A 2 -5.59 3.59 21.31
CA GLU A 2 -6.38 3.11 20.15
C GLU A 2 -7.85 3.58 20.15
N LEU A 3 -8.53 3.61 21.29
CA LEU A 3 -9.94 4.04 21.38
C LEU A 3 -10.17 5.50 20.91
N LYS A 4 -9.19 6.40 21.13
CA LYS A 4 -9.27 7.80 20.67
C LYS A 4 -9.20 7.93 19.15
N LYS A 5 -8.60 6.96 18.44
CA LYS A 5 -8.61 6.97 16.97
C LYS A 5 -10.01 6.66 16.44
N PHE A 6 -10.71 5.70 17.05
CA PHE A 6 -12.06 5.29 16.63
C PHE A 6 -13.13 6.36 16.85
N LEU A 7 -12.96 7.21 17.87
CA LEU A 7 -13.83 8.37 18.08
C LEU A 7 -13.52 9.55 17.15
N SER A 8 -12.63 9.40 16.16
CA SER A 8 -12.47 10.41 15.12
C SER A 8 -13.74 10.53 14.31
N ILE A 9 -14.26 11.76 14.18
CA ILE A 9 -15.42 12.08 13.35
C ILE A 9 -15.27 11.53 11.93
N HIS A 10 -14.05 11.52 11.37
CA HIS A 10 -13.79 11.01 10.04
C HIS A 10 -14.03 9.50 9.93
N ILE A 11 -13.56 8.73 10.92
CA ILE A 11 -13.74 7.27 10.94
C ILE A 11 -15.21 6.93 11.12
N LEU A 12 -15.90 7.62 12.04
CA LEU A 12 -17.34 7.44 12.23
C LEU A 12 -18.14 7.76 10.96
N CYS A 13 -17.83 8.87 10.28
CA CYS A 13 -18.45 9.23 9.01
C CYS A 13 -18.23 8.15 7.95
N VAL A 14 -17.02 7.58 7.83
CA VAL A 14 -16.75 6.49 6.88
C VAL A 14 -17.55 5.24 7.23
N LEU A 15 -17.60 4.83 8.49
CA LEU A 15 -18.34 3.63 8.91
C LEU A 15 -19.85 3.79 8.71
N ILE A 16 -20.42 4.94 9.06
CA ILE A 16 -21.83 5.25 8.81
C ILE A 16 -22.12 5.21 7.31
N PHE A 17 -21.26 5.85 6.51
CA PHE A 17 -21.42 5.89 5.05
C PHE A 17 -21.35 4.49 4.42
N VAL A 18 -20.38 3.66 4.82
CA VAL A 18 -20.26 2.27 4.35
C VAL A 18 -21.47 1.44 4.77
N GLY A 19 -21.94 1.58 6.02
CA GLY A 19 -23.14 0.91 6.51
C GLY A 19 -24.40 1.32 5.75
N PHE A 20 -24.55 2.62 5.47
CA PHE A 20 -25.63 3.15 4.65
C PHE A 20 -25.60 2.58 3.23
N LEU A 21 -24.45 2.65 2.54
CA LEU A 21 -24.31 2.07 1.20
C LEU A 21 -24.62 0.57 1.19
N TYR A 22 -24.15 -0.16 2.19
CA TYR A 22 -24.42 -1.58 2.33
C TYR A 22 -25.91 -1.87 2.47
N TYR A 23 -26.58 -1.16 3.38
CA TYR A 23 -28.00 -1.32 3.63
C TYR A 23 -28.83 -1.06 2.36
N PHE A 24 -28.60 0.08 1.71
CA PHE A 24 -29.36 0.45 0.50
C PHE A 24 -29.09 -0.52 -0.66
N THR A 25 -27.84 -0.95 -0.84
CA THR A 25 -27.51 -1.88 -1.93
C THR A 25 -28.20 -3.24 -1.74
N ILE A 26 -28.18 -3.81 -0.53
CA ILE A 26 -28.75 -5.13 -0.25
C ILE A 26 -30.27 -5.09 -0.12
N PHE A 27 -30.79 -4.24 0.76
CA PHE A 27 -32.20 -4.31 1.19
C PHE A 27 -33.14 -3.44 0.37
N ILE A 28 -32.60 -2.49 -0.41
CA ILE A 28 -33.42 -1.63 -1.27
C ILE A 28 -33.22 -1.99 -2.74
N PHE A 29 -31.99 -1.91 -3.26
CA PHE A 29 -31.77 -2.09 -4.70
C PHE A 29 -31.74 -3.55 -5.13
N LEU A 30 -31.03 -4.41 -4.39
CA LEU A 30 -30.89 -5.81 -4.75
C LEU A 30 -32.17 -6.62 -4.46
N ASP A 31 -32.83 -6.36 -3.33
CA ASP A 31 -34.10 -7.03 -2.99
C ASP A 31 -35.21 -6.68 -3.99
N ASP A 32 -35.32 -5.42 -4.39
CA ASP A 32 -36.29 -4.97 -5.40
C ASP A 32 -35.98 -5.57 -6.79
N LEU A 33 -34.70 -5.70 -7.16
CA LEU A 33 -34.29 -6.20 -8.47
C LEU A 33 -34.40 -7.74 -8.61
N LEU A 34 -33.94 -8.49 -7.61
CA LEU A 34 -33.78 -9.96 -7.70
C LEU A 34 -34.53 -10.74 -6.63
N SER A 35 -35.09 -10.08 -5.61
CA SER A 35 -35.57 -10.67 -4.35
C SER A 35 -34.51 -11.47 -3.60
N LEU A 36 -34.29 -11.13 -2.33
CA LEU A 36 -33.38 -11.87 -1.45
C LEU A 36 -33.84 -13.31 -1.17
N GLN A 37 -35.08 -13.67 -1.52
CA GLN A 37 -35.56 -15.05 -1.41
C GLN A 37 -35.11 -15.92 -2.59
N SER A 38 -34.81 -15.32 -3.74
CA SER A 38 -34.35 -16.05 -4.93
C SER A 38 -32.91 -16.56 -4.76
N SER A 39 -32.54 -17.60 -5.51
CA SER A 39 -31.16 -18.12 -5.53
C SER A 39 -30.17 -17.06 -6.02
N ALA A 40 -30.54 -16.28 -7.03
CA ALA A 40 -29.74 -15.19 -7.57
C ALA A 40 -29.55 -14.08 -6.52
N GLY A 41 -30.62 -13.62 -5.87
CA GLY A 41 -30.55 -12.60 -4.82
C GLY A 41 -29.65 -13.01 -3.65
N LYS A 42 -29.76 -14.28 -3.19
CA LYS A 42 -28.87 -14.84 -2.16
C LYS A 42 -27.41 -14.86 -2.60
N PHE A 43 -27.13 -15.30 -3.82
CA PHE A 43 -25.76 -15.32 -4.36
C PHE A 43 -25.15 -13.91 -4.44
N HIS A 44 -25.88 -12.95 -5.00
CA HIS A 44 -25.45 -11.56 -5.11
C HIS A 44 -25.28 -10.90 -3.74
N SER A 45 -26.16 -11.20 -2.79
CA SER A 45 -26.05 -10.73 -1.41
C SER A 45 -24.81 -11.29 -0.70
N PHE A 46 -24.55 -12.59 -0.83
CA PHE A 46 -23.34 -13.22 -0.31
C PHE A 46 -22.07 -12.61 -0.91
N PHE A 47 -22.03 -12.47 -2.23
CA PHE A 47 -20.87 -11.89 -2.93
C PHE A 47 -20.59 -10.45 -2.48
N PHE A 48 -21.62 -9.60 -2.44
CA PHE A 48 -21.47 -8.21 -2.03
C PHE A 48 -21.07 -8.10 -0.55
N THR A 49 -21.67 -8.92 0.32
CA THR A 49 -21.33 -8.98 1.75
C THR A 49 -19.88 -9.42 1.97
N PHE A 50 -19.40 -10.39 1.20
CA PHE A 50 -18.01 -10.83 1.25
C PHE A 50 -17.05 -9.70 0.84
N MET A 51 -17.33 -9.00 -0.26
CA MET A 51 -16.51 -7.86 -0.71
C MET A 51 -16.54 -6.68 0.27
N ALA A 52 -17.72 -6.35 0.82
CA ALA A 52 -17.87 -5.33 1.84
C ALA A 52 -17.09 -5.68 3.12
N SER A 53 -17.09 -6.95 3.52
CA SER A 53 -16.32 -7.44 4.67
C SER A 53 -14.82 -7.29 4.45
N LEU A 54 -14.31 -7.62 3.25
CA LEU A 54 -12.89 -7.41 2.90
C LEU A 54 -12.51 -5.93 2.87
N CYS A 55 -13.42 -5.07 2.40
CA CYS A 55 -13.24 -3.61 2.44
C CYS A 55 -13.12 -3.11 3.88
N VAL A 56 -14.08 -3.46 4.74
CA VAL A 56 -14.12 -3.06 6.16
C VAL A 56 -12.91 -3.62 6.92
N PHE A 57 -12.54 -4.88 6.67
CA PHE A 57 -11.32 -5.46 7.25
C PHE A 57 -10.07 -4.67 6.84
N SER A 58 -9.93 -4.38 5.55
CA SER A 58 -8.79 -3.59 5.03
C SER A 58 -8.77 -2.17 5.62
N PHE A 59 -9.94 -1.56 5.81
CA PHE A 59 -10.09 -0.26 6.47
C PHE A 59 -9.56 -0.31 7.91
N PHE A 60 -9.98 -1.30 8.71
CA PHE A 60 -9.50 -1.44 10.08
C PHE A 60 -8.00 -1.71 10.15
N VAL A 61 -7.45 -2.51 9.23
CA VAL A 61 -6.00 -2.69 9.14
C VAL A 61 -5.29 -1.36 8.86
N CYS A 62 -5.83 -0.49 8.01
CA CYS A 62 -5.25 0.83 7.73
C CYS A 62 -5.30 1.75 8.95
N VAL A 63 -6.41 1.78 9.67
CA VAL A 63 -6.62 2.61 10.87
C VAL A 63 -5.71 2.16 12.01
N LEU A 64 -5.64 0.86 12.26
CA LEU A 64 -4.98 0.30 13.45
C LEU A 64 -3.47 0.11 13.26
N LYS A 65 -3.03 -0.26 12.06
CA LYS A 65 -1.63 -0.63 11.84
C LYS A 65 -0.73 0.60 11.87
N ASP A 66 0.35 0.51 12.65
CA ASP A 66 1.43 1.50 12.60
C ASP A 66 1.97 1.63 11.17
N PRO A 67 1.99 2.83 10.56
CA PRO A 67 2.48 3.04 9.19
C PRO A 67 3.98 2.81 9.00
N GLY A 68 4.75 2.69 10.07
CA GLY A 68 6.20 2.51 10.06
C GLY A 68 6.94 3.74 10.60
N GLY A 69 7.31 3.70 11.88
CA GLY A 69 8.22 4.68 12.48
C GLY A 69 9.69 4.39 12.17
N VAL A 70 10.53 5.43 12.23
CA VAL A 70 11.99 5.28 12.19
C VAL A 70 12.47 4.63 13.50
N PRO A 71 13.30 3.58 13.46
CA PRO A 71 13.91 3.02 14.67
C PRO A 71 14.87 4.03 15.31
N PHE A 72 14.84 4.19 16.63
CA PHE A 72 15.74 5.09 17.38
C PHE A 72 17.22 4.78 17.16
N SER A 73 17.56 3.52 16.87
CA SER A 73 18.93 3.06 16.60
C SER A 73 19.38 3.29 15.15
N TYR A 74 18.57 3.94 14.31
CA TYR A 74 18.95 4.19 12.92
C TYR A 74 20.12 5.18 12.86
N LEU A 75 21.24 4.71 12.35
CA LEU A 75 22.39 5.51 11.97
C LEU A 75 22.61 5.38 10.46
N PRO A 76 22.89 6.50 9.75
CA PRO A 76 23.21 6.42 8.33
C PRO A 76 24.55 5.70 8.14
N ASP A 77 24.61 4.77 7.19
CA ASP A 77 25.86 4.14 6.79
C ASP A 77 26.84 5.24 6.31
N VAL A 78 28.00 5.33 6.97
CA VAL A 78 29.06 6.32 6.66
C VAL A 78 29.95 5.84 5.51
N GLU A 79 29.86 4.55 5.17
CA GLU A 79 30.60 3.94 4.06
C GLU A 79 29.82 4.08 2.75
N ASP A 80 29.94 5.23 2.08
CA ASP A 80 30.06 5.28 0.63
C ASP A 80 30.42 6.71 0.16
N HIS A 81 31.47 6.75 -0.65
CA HIS A 81 32.13 7.89 -1.29
C HIS A 81 33.29 8.56 -0.53
N GLU A 82 34.48 8.25 -1.03
CA GLU A 82 35.65 9.12 -1.16
C GLU A 82 35.28 10.46 -1.86
N ALA A 83 34.36 11.23 -1.28
CA ALA A 83 34.30 12.66 -1.56
C ALA A 83 35.44 13.31 -0.77
N SER A 84 36.35 13.97 -1.50
CA SER A 84 37.55 14.64 -0.98
C SER A 84 37.24 15.73 0.05
N ASP A 85 36.00 16.21 0.11
CA ASP A 85 35.67 17.42 0.85
C ASP A 85 34.71 17.13 2.02
N GLN A 86 35.20 17.36 3.25
CA GLN A 86 34.45 17.22 4.51
C GLN A 86 33.13 18.02 4.53
N GLU A 87 33.07 19.13 3.78
CA GLU A 87 31.91 20.03 3.74
C GLU A 87 30.73 19.44 2.96
N SER A 88 31.00 18.69 1.89
CA SER A 88 29.99 17.97 1.10
C SER A 88 29.36 16.81 1.88
N LYS A 89 30.18 16.07 2.66
CA LYS A 89 29.74 14.99 3.56
C LYS A 89 28.85 15.53 4.68
N ARG A 90 29.25 16.66 5.29
CA ARG A 90 28.49 17.32 6.37
C ARG A 90 27.15 17.86 5.86
N SER A 91 27.12 18.47 4.67
CA SER A 91 25.89 18.92 3.99
C SER A 91 24.94 17.75 3.64
N GLY A 92 25.48 16.63 3.14
CA GLY A 92 24.72 15.41 2.85
C GLY A 92 24.14 14.71 4.08
N LEU A 93 24.89 14.65 5.19
CA LEU A 93 24.39 14.13 6.48
C LEU A 93 23.35 15.04 7.12
N LEU A 94 23.52 16.37 7.04
CA LEU A 94 22.55 17.34 7.53
C LEU A 94 21.21 17.24 6.76
N LYS A 95 21.25 17.02 5.43
CA LYS A 95 20.05 16.75 4.61
C LYS A 95 19.30 15.48 5.02
N LYS A 96 19.99 14.52 5.64
CA LYS A 96 19.41 13.26 6.13
C LYS A 96 18.85 13.38 7.54
N LYS A 97 18.92 14.52 8.23
CA LYS A 97 18.33 14.69 9.58
C LYS A 97 16.92 15.27 9.51
N CYS A 98 16.10 14.97 10.51
CA CYS A 98 14.84 15.67 10.74
C CYS A 98 15.03 16.82 11.71
N ASP A 99 14.77 18.05 11.29
CA ASP A 99 14.85 19.20 12.19
C ASP A 99 13.89 19.06 13.38
N LYS A 100 12.67 18.58 13.11
CA LYS A 100 11.60 18.43 14.11
C LYS A 100 11.76 17.26 15.07
N CYS A 101 12.35 16.15 14.62
CA CYS A 101 12.54 14.96 15.46
C CYS A 101 13.96 14.87 16.02
N SER A 102 14.88 15.70 15.50
CA SER A 102 16.31 15.65 15.79
C SER A 102 16.97 14.28 15.56
N GLU A 103 16.37 13.43 14.73
CA GLU A 103 16.83 12.07 14.38
C GLU A 103 17.24 11.97 12.91
N TYR A 104 18.09 10.99 12.58
CA TYR A 104 18.43 10.65 11.20
C TYR A 104 17.25 9.99 10.49
N LYS A 105 17.05 10.33 9.21
CA LYS A 105 16.01 9.83 8.33
C LYS A 105 16.60 8.77 7.40
N PRO A 106 16.09 7.53 7.44
CA PRO A 106 16.31 6.58 6.37
C PRO A 106 15.84 7.13 5.02
N PRO A 107 16.37 6.64 3.89
CA PRO A 107 15.86 7.00 2.57
C PRO A 107 14.33 6.86 2.48
N ARG A 108 13.68 7.74 1.71
CA ARG A 108 12.22 7.76 1.49
C ARG A 108 11.37 8.06 2.74
N THR A 109 11.99 8.55 3.80
CA THR A 109 11.30 8.89 5.07
C THR A 109 10.94 10.36 5.10
N HIS A 110 9.70 10.68 5.46
CA HIS A 110 9.24 12.06 5.60
C HIS A 110 8.58 12.29 6.96
N HIS A 111 8.71 13.51 7.48
CA HIS A 111 8.07 13.90 8.73
C HIS A 111 6.62 14.28 8.49
N CYS A 112 5.69 13.55 9.11
CA CYS A 112 4.28 13.93 9.10
C CYS A 112 3.98 14.89 10.24
N ARG A 113 3.53 16.11 9.92
CA ARG A 113 3.17 17.13 10.93
C ARG A 113 1.98 16.72 11.80
N ILE A 114 1.04 15.97 11.23
CA ILE A 114 -0.18 15.52 11.92
C ILE A 114 0.16 14.37 12.89
N CYS A 115 0.90 13.37 12.43
CA CYS A 115 1.37 12.28 13.29
C CYS A 115 2.55 12.68 14.22
N ARG A 116 3.14 13.87 14.00
CA ARG A 116 4.29 14.42 14.74
C ARG A 116 5.50 13.50 14.83
N ARG A 117 5.77 12.73 13.77
CA ARG A 117 6.92 11.82 13.69
C ARG A 117 7.34 11.54 12.25
N CYS A 118 8.54 10.99 12.08
CA CYS A 118 9.02 10.50 10.81
C CYS A 118 8.37 9.14 10.45
N ILE A 119 7.87 9.04 9.22
CA ILE A 119 7.20 7.85 8.69
C ILE A 119 8.06 7.26 7.56
N LEU A 120 8.43 5.99 7.70
CA LEU A 120 9.17 5.24 6.70
C LEU A 120 8.35 5.10 5.42
N ARG A 121 8.96 5.37 4.27
CA ARG A 121 8.32 5.33 2.95
C ARG A 121 6.93 6.00 2.99
N MET A 122 6.90 7.23 3.53
CA MET A 122 5.65 7.98 3.68
C MET A 122 5.04 8.25 2.31
N ASP A 123 3.76 7.94 2.16
CA ASP A 123 2.99 8.31 0.98
C ASP A 123 2.20 9.60 1.22
N HIS A 124 1.30 9.57 2.20
CA HIS A 124 0.53 10.73 2.62
C HIS A 124 -0.06 10.51 4.01
N HIS A 125 -0.59 11.57 4.61
CA HIS A 125 -1.49 11.45 5.75
C HIS A 125 -2.93 11.44 5.26
N CYS A 126 -3.69 10.40 5.60
CA CYS A 126 -5.06 10.24 5.13
C CYS A 126 -6.04 10.49 6.27
N ALA A 127 -6.83 11.56 6.16
CA ALA A 127 -7.82 11.95 7.15
C ALA A 127 -8.92 10.88 7.32
N TRP A 128 -9.30 10.20 6.23
CA TRP A 128 -10.38 9.20 6.21
C TRP A 128 -10.09 7.95 7.05
N ILE A 129 -8.81 7.56 7.16
CA ILE A 129 -8.37 6.48 8.06
C ILE A 129 -7.76 7.02 9.37
N ASN A 130 -7.73 8.35 9.53
CA ASN A 130 -7.07 9.05 10.64
C ASN A 130 -5.65 8.53 10.94
N ASN A 131 -4.88 8.24 9.90
CA ASN A 131 -3.56 7.64 10.00
C ASN A 131 -2.70 8.00 8.78
N CYS A 132 -1.38 7.89 8.93
CA CYS A 132 -0.51 7.95 7.77
C CYS A 132 -0.61 6.66 6.95
N VAL A 133 -0.41 6.80 5.64
CA VAL A 133 -0.11 5.69 4.74
C VAL A 133 1.40 5.68 4.54
N GLY A 134 2.05 4.60 4.95
CA GLY A 134 3.50 4.43 4.92
C GLY A 134 3.91 2.98 4.69
N HIS A 135 5.19 2.68 4.89
CA HIS A 135 5.80 1.39 4.56
C HIS A 135 4.99 0.16 5.03
N ARG A 136 4.50 0.17 6.28
CA ARG A 136 3.91 -1.02 6.92
C ARG A 136 2.44 -1.26 6.59
N ASN A 137 1.70 -0.21 6.20
CA ASN A 137 0.26 -0.28 5.92
C ASN A 137 -0.11 0.06 4.47
N TYR A 138 0.83 0.47 3.60
CA TYR A 138 0.57 0.79 2.18
C TYR A 138 -0.20 -0.31 1.44
N LYS A 139 0.15 -1.59 1.67
CA LYS A 139 -0.57 -2.72 1.03
C LYS A 139 -2.03 -2.82 1.46
N ALA A 140 -2.30 -2.60 2.74
CA ALA A 140 -3.67 -2.60 3.25
C ALA A 140 -4.46 -1.42 2.67
N PHE A 141 -3.80 -0.27 2.48
CA PHE A 141 -4.42 0.91 1.87
C PHE A 141 -4.79 0.68 0.40
N VAL A 142 -3.90 0.07 -0.39
CA VAL A 142 -4.22 -0.31 -1.77
C VAL A 142 -5.35 -1.35 -1.82
N ALA A 143 -5.36 -2.32 -0.90
CA ALA A 143 -6.45 -3.29 -0.80
C ALA A 143 -7.79 -2.63 -0.42
N LEU A 144 -7.77 -1.68 0.52
CA LEU A 144 -8.94 -0.88 0.89
C LEU A 144 -9.52 -0.16 -0.32
N ILE A 145 -8.71 0.59 -1.06
CA ILE A 145 -9.19 1.30 -2.26
C ILE A 145 -9.72 0.31 -3.29
N PHE A 146 -9.03 -0.82 -3.52
CA PHE A 146 -9.48 -1.84 -4.46
C PHE A 146 -10.86 -2.41 -4.12
N TYR A 147 -11.08 -2.86 -2.89
CA TYR A 147 -12.37 -3.40 -2.47
C TYR A 147 -13.46 -2.33 -2.40
N ALA A 148 -13.12 -1.10 -2.01
CA ALA A 148 -14.06 0.03 -2.04
C ALA A 148 -14.49 0.37 -3.48
N THR A 149 -13.57 0.39 -4.43
CA THR A 149 -13.87 0.61 -5.86
C THR A 149 -14.76 -0.48 -6.43
N ILE A 150 -14.50 -1.76 -6.12
CA ILE A 150 -15.37 -2.86 -6.56
C ILE A 150 -16.76 -2.73 -5.94
N ALA A 151 -16.85 -2.46 -4.63
CA ALA A 151 -18.13 -2.34 -3.94
C ALA A 151 -18.98 -1.17 -4.48
N ILE A 152 -18.36 -0.01 -4.73
CA ILE A 152 -19.10 1.15 -5.25
C ILE A 152 -19.55 0.93 -6.71
N ILE A 153 -18.71 0.36 -7.57
CA ILE A 153 -19.08 0.04 -8.95
C ILE A 153 -20.21 -0.99 -8.96
N TYR A 154 -20.12 -2.02 -8.12
CA TYR A 154 -21.17 -3.02 -8.00
C TYR A 154 -22.50 -2.38 -7.55
N SER A 155 -22.45 -1.51 -6.54
CA SER A 155 -23.64 -0.78 -6.06
C SER A 155 -24.24 0.11 -7.15
N SER A 156 -23.39 0.79 -7.94
CA SER A 156 -23.83 1.57 -9.12
C SER A 156 -24.52 0.69 -10.16
N VAL A 157 -23.96 -0.48 -10.48
CA VAL A 157 -24.55 -1.41 -11.45
C VAL A 157 -25.91 -1.90 -10.96
N ILE A 158 -26.02 -2.36 -9.71
CA ILE A 158 -27.30 -2.82 -9.15
C ILE A 158 -28.33 -1.68 -9.13
N LEU A 159 -27.95 -0.46 -8.74
CA LEU A 159 -28.86 0.69 -8.76
C LEU A 159 -29.35 1.00 -10.18
N VAL A 160 -28.45 1.04 -11.17
CA VAL A 160 -28.81 1.35 -12.56
C VAL A 160 -29.67 0.24 -13.15
N SER A 161 -29.33 -1.04 -12.94
CA SER A 161 -30.16 -2.17 -13.36
C SER A 161 -31.54 -2.10 -12.73
N ASN A 162 -31.62 -1.84 -11.42
CA ASN A 162 -32.91 -1.69 -10.76
C ASN A 162 -33.73 -0.52 -11.32
N ALA A 163 -33.09 0.63 -11.54
CA ALA A 163 -33.75 1.80 -12.10
C ALA A 163 -34.28 1.57 -13.53
N ILE A 164 -33.61 0.77 -14.35
CA ILE A 164 -34.05 0.45 -15.72
C ILE A 164 -35.26 -0.49 -15.71
N HIS A 165 -35.31 -1.45 -14.78
CA HIS A 165 -36.39 -2.43 -14.70
C HIS A 165 -37.61 -1.95 -13.89
N LYS A 166 -37.47 -0.86 -13.14
CA LYS A 166 -38.55 -0.33 -12.31
C LYS A 166 -39.61 0.38 -13.16
N ASP A 167 -40.88 0.12 -12.87
CA ASP A 167 -41.99 0.87 -13.47
C ASP A 167 -42.13 2.24 -12.79
N TRP A 168 -41.99 3.29 -13.60
CA TRP A 168 -41.96 4.68 -13.17
C TRP A 168 -43.27 5.43 -13.39
N ASN A 169 -44.34 4.74 -13.79
CA ASN A 169 -45.60 5.33 -14.22
C ASN A 169 -46.70 5.42 -13.13
N PHE A 170 -46.38 5.10 -11.88
CA PHE A 170 -47.32 5.21 -10.76
C PHE A 170 -47.36 6.62 -10.14
N ASP A 171 -48.52 7.03 -9.61
CA ASP A 171 -48.68 8.31 -8.92
C ASP A 171 -47.83 8.39 -7.63
N GLY A 172 -47.22 9.55 -7.37
CA GLY A 172 -46.43 9.81 -6.16
C GLY A 172 -44.94 9.44 -6.21
N VAL A 173 -44.42 8.95 -7.34
CA VAL A 173 -43.00 8.50 -7.48
C VAL A 173 -41.96 9.62 -7.63
N MET A 174 -42.36 10.90 -7.61
CA MET A 174 -41.42 12.03 -7.82
C MET A 174 -40.26 11.99 -6.81
N HIS A 175 -40.55 11.82 -5.52
CA HIS A 175 -39.53 11.73 -4.47
C HIS A 175 -38.62 10.51 -4.66
N LEU A 176 -39.18 9.39 -5.11
CA LEU A 176 -38.42 8.17 -5.39
C LEU A 176 -37.49 8.35 -6.60
N LYS A 177 -37.98 8.95 -7.68
CA LYS A 177 -37.18 9.30 -8.87
C LYS A 177 -36.01 10.20 -8.49
N LEU A 178 -36.28 11.26 -7.74
CA LEU A 178 -35.25 12.18 -7.24
C LEU A 178 -34.23 11.46 -6.36
N PHE A 179 -34.67 10.55 -5.49
CA PHE A 179 -33.78 9.74 -4.66
C PHE A 179 -32.85 8.84 -5.50
N TYR A 180 -33.38 8.15 -6.51
CA TYR A 180 -32.59 7.29 -7.41
C TYR A 180 -31.59 8.10 -8.23
N ILE A 181 -32.00 9.25 -8.77
CA ILE A 181 -31.12 10.14 -9.55
C ILE A 181 -30.01 10.69 -8.64
N ALA A 182 -30.36 11.24 -7.48
CA ALA A 182 -29.39 11.82 -6.54
C ALA A 182 -28.38 10.76 -6.06
N THR A 183 -28.87 9.58 -5.66
CA THR A 183 -28.02 8.47 -5.24
C THR A 183 -27.14 7.99 -6.40
N GLY A 184 -27.71 7.83 -7.60
CA GLY A 184 -26.97 7.43 -8.80
C GLY A 184 -25.82 8.38 -9.13
N VAL A 185 -26.06 9.69 -9.10
CA VAL A 185 -25.02 10.72 -9.31
C VAL A 185 -23.91 10.59 -8.28
N VAL A 186 -24.26 10.40 -7.00
CA VAL A 186 -23.28 10.21 -5.92
C VAL A 186 -22.45 8.94 -6.14
N LEU A 187 -23.08 7.79 -6.42
CA LEU A 187 -22.37 6.52 -6.62
C LEU A 187 -21.47 6.54 -7.86
N ILE A 188 -21.91 7.16 -8.96
CA ILE A 188 -21.08 7.32 -10.17
C ILE A 188 -19.89 8.24 -9.88
N GLY A 189 -20.11 9.38 -9.23
CA GLY A 189 -19.04 10.31 -8.83
C GLY A 189 -18.01 9.65 -7.90
N LEU A 190 -18.46 8.84 -6.95
CA LEU A 190 -17.59 8.06 -6.07
C LEU A 190 -16.85 6.95 -6.82
N SER A 191 -17.51 6.27 -7.75
CA SER A 191 -16.88 5.25 -8.60
C SER A 191 -15.74 5.82 -9.43
N LEU A 192 -15.95 6.99 -10.04
CA LEU A 192 -14.90 7.72 -10.77
C LEU A 192 -13.77 8.14 -9.84
N THR A 193 -14.09 8.73 -8.68
CA THR A 193 -13.10 9.21 -7.72
C THR A 193 -12.21 8.09 -7.18
N LEU A 194 -12.82 7.00 -6.70
CA LEU A 194 -12.10 5.84 -6.17
C LEU A 194 -11.40 5.04 -7.27
N GLY A 195 -11.98 4.97 -8.47
CA GLY A 195 -11.37 4.37 -9.65
C GLY A 195 -10.09 5.10 -10.08
N THR A 196 -10.13 6.44 -10.15
CA THR A 196 -8.95 7.26 -10.44
C THR A 196 -7.89 7.12 -9.34
N LEU A 197 -8.29 7.12 -8.06
CA LEU A 197 -7.37 6.90 -6.95
C LEU A 197 -6.71 5.52 -7.00
N LEU A 198 -7.46 4.47 -7.35
CA LEU A 198 -6.92 3.13 -7.54
C LEU A 198 -5.90 3.09 -8.70
N GLY A 199 -6.28 3.65 -9.85
CA GLY A 199 -5.40 3.74 -11.01
C GLY A 199 -4.11 4.51 -10.71
N TRP A 200 -4.22 5.60 -9.94
CA TRP A 200 -3.09 6.37 -9.45
C TRP A 200 -2.12 5.51 -8.61
N HIS A 201 -2.62 4.77 -7.62
CA HIS A 201 -1.76 3.94 -6.78
C HIS A 201 -1.22 2.70 -7.50
N ILE A 202 -1.91 2.18 -8.52
CA ILE A 202 -1.37 1.15 -9.42
C ILE A 202 -0.17 1.73 -10.19
N TYR A 203 -0.32 2.92 -10.79
CA TYR A 203 0.77 3.61 -11.48
C TYR A 203 1.98 3.85 -10.56
N LEU A 204 1.76 4.39 -9.35
CA LEU A 204 2.84 4.61 -8.39
C LEU A 204 3.55 3.30 -8.00
N THR A 205 2.79 2.23 -7.80
CA THR A 205 3.35 0.90 -7.48
C THR A 205 4.17 0.35 -8.64
N MET A 206 3.69 0.51 -9.88
CA MET A 206 4.41 0.11 -11.09
C MET A 206 5.73 0.88 -11.28
N ARG A 207 5.84 2.12 -10.79
CA ARG A 207 7.06 2.94 -10.87
C ARG A 207 7.88 2.93 -9.57
N ASN A 208 7.45 2.17 -8.55
CA ASN A 208 8.04 2.14 -7.21
C ASN A 208 8.22 3.54 -6.58
N MET A 209 7.24 4.41 -6.77
CA MET A 209 7.19 5.76 -6.20
C MET A 209 6.14 5.85 -5.09
N THR A 210 6.34 6.76 -4.15
CA THR A 210 5.26 7.31 -3.32
C THR A 210 4.67 8.55 -3.97
N THR A 211 3.52 9.02 -3.48
CA THR A 211 2.92 10.29 -3.91
C THR A 211 3.89 11.46 -3.72
N ILE A 212 4.62 11.51 -2.60
CA ILE A 212 5.65 12.53 -2.35
C ILE A 212 6.77 12.46 -3.39
N GLU A 213 7.32 11.26 -3.61
CA GLU A 213 8.40 11.02 -4.57
C GLU A 213 7.98 11.37 -6.00
N TYR A 214 6.72 11.18 -6.37
CA TYR A 214 6.21 11.61 -7.66
C TYR A 214 6.35 13.13 -7.89
N TYR A 215 5.99 13.94 -6.90
CA TYR A 215 6.12 15.39 -7.00
C TYR A 215 7.59 15.83 -6.99
N GLU A 216 8.43 15.18 -6.18
CA GLU A 216 9.88 15.40 -6.20
C GLU A 216 10.48 15.02 -7.56
N ALA A 217 10.06 13.90 -8.14
CA ALA A 217 10.47 13.42 -9.44
C ALA A 217 10.04 14.35 -10.58
N LYS A 218 8.81 14.87 -10.54
CA LYS A 218 8.35 15.88 -11.52
C LYS A 218 9.25 17.11 -11.51
N ARG A 219 9.60 17.61 -10.32
CA ARG A 219 10.51 18.75 -10.18
C ARG A 219 11.92 18.42 -10.68
N ALA A 220 12.44 17.25 -10.33
CA ALA A 220 13.76 16.81 -10.77
C ALA A 220 13.81 16.61 -12.30
N ALA A 221 12.76 16.06 -12.90
CA ALA A 221 12.65 15.92 -14.35
C ALA A 221 12.59 17.26 -15.08
N TRP A 222 11.86 18.24 -14.52
CA TRP A 222 11.82 19.59 -15.07
C TRP A 222 13.18 20.29 -14.99
N LEU A 223 13.92 20.12 -13.88
CA LEU A 223 15.29 20.65 -13.77
C LEU A 223 16.24 19.97 -14.75
N ALA A 224 16.17 18.64 -14.86
CA ALA A 224 17.01 17.87 -15.76
C ALA A 224 16.83 18.32 -17.21
N SER A 225 15.58 18.52 -17.66
CA SER A 225 15.29 18.96 -19.03
C SER A 225 15.83 20.37 -19.32
N LYS A 226 15.81 21.28 -18.34
CA LYS A 226 16.43 22.61 -18.46
C LYS A 226 17.95 22.54 -18.57
N SER A 227 18.57 21.52 -17.97
CA SER A 227 20.00 21.27 -18.07
C SER A 227 20.40 20.36 -19.24
N GLY A 228 19.48 20.02 -20.15
CA GLY A 228 19.75 19.12 -21.29
C GLY A 228 20.01 17.67 -20.89
N THR A 229 19.61 17.27 -19.68
CA THR A 229 19.80 15.92 -19.13
C THR A 229 18.46 15.19 -18.99
N ASN A 230 18.52 13.86 -18.98
CA ASN A 230 17.34 13.03 -18.74
C ASN A 230 17.27 12.60 -17.28
N TYR A 231 16.10 12.74 -16.67
CA TYR A 231 15.86 12.28 -15.31
C TYR A 231 15.42 10.82 -15.30
N HIS A 232 16.09 10.01 -14.49
CA HIS A 232 15.71 8.64 -14.18
C HIS A 232 15.42 8.51 -12.68
N HIS A 233 14.22 8.01 -12.34
CA HIS A 233 13.84 7.84 -10.94
C HIS A 233 14.65 6.70 -10.29
N PRO A 234 15.40 6.93 -9.20
CA PRO A 234 16.36 5.96 -8.67
C PRO A 234 15.78 4.62 -8.23
N TYR A 235 14.52 4.61 -7.78
CA TYR A 235 13.86 3.39 -7.28
C TYR A 235 13.09 2.63 -8.35
N ASP A 236 12.96 3.18 -9.56
CA ASP A 236 12.26 2.53 -10.66
C ASP A 236 13.20 1.55 -11.37
N VAL A 237 13.01 0.26 -11.14
CA VAL A 237 13.82 -0.82 -11.75
C VAL A 237 13.01 -1.64 -12.77
N GLY A 238 11.90 -1.08 -13.25
CA GLY A 238 10.96 -1.72 -14.18
C GLY A 238 9.76 -2.35 -13.49
N ALA A 239 8.58 -2.25 -14.14
CA ALA A 239 7.28 -2.54 -13.52
C ALA A 239 7.18 -3.92 -12.84
N TYR A 240 7.63 -4.99 -13.51
CA TYR A 240 7.60 -6.33 -12.92
C TYR A 240 8.49 -6.43 -11.67
N LYS A 241 9.70 -5.85 -11.71
CA LYS A 241 10.64 -5.86 -10.56
C LYS A 241 10.16 -4.98 -9.42
N ASN A 242 9.51 -3.87 -9.73
CA ASN A 242 8.90 -2.95 -8.76
C ASN A 242 7.73 -3.61 -7.99
N ILE A 243 6.92 -4.43 -8.66
CA ILE A 243 5.81 -5.15 -8.04
C ILE A 243 6.30 -6.43 -7.31
N SER A 244 7.40 -7.04 -7.79
CA SER A 244 8.01 -8.24 -7.21
C SER A 244 9.19 -7.96 -6.27
N LEU A 245 9.27 -6.74 -5.72
CA LEU A 245 10.41 -6.25 -4.93
C LEU A 245 10.90 -7.27 -3.89
N PRO A 246 12.22 -7.34 -3.67
CA PRO A 246 12.79 -8.29 -2.74
C PRO A 246 12.23 -8.11 -1.33
N LYS A 247 11.88 -9.22 -0.68
CA LYS A 247 11.43 -9.23 0.71
C LYS A 247 12.64 -9.39 1.62
N GLN A 248 12.87 -8.45 2.52
CA GLN A 248 13.90 -8.64 3.54
C GLN A 248 13.38 -9.63 4.59
N ILE A 249 14.22 -10.61 4.92
CA ILE A 249 14.03 -11.52 6.04
C ILE A 249 14.98 -11.04 7.14
N HIS A 250 14.48 -10.93 8.36
CA HIS A 250 15.27 -10.48 9.51
C HIS A 250 15.81 -11.64 10.35
N GLU A 251 15.09 -12.78 10.38
CA GLU A 251 15.45 -13.95 11.17
C GLU A 251 16.08 -15.06 10.32
N ILE A 252 17.15 -15.68 10.82
CA ILE A 252 17.81 -16.81 10.16
C ILE A 252 16.84 -17.99 9.99
N LYS A 253 15.99 -18.23 10.99
CA LYS A 253 14.98 -19.30 10.96
C LYS A 253 14.02 -19.13 9.80
N ASP A 254 13.49 -17.91 9.62
CA ASP A 254 12.55 -17.60 8.54
C ASP A 254 13.21 -17.69 7.17
N PHE A 255 14.51 -17.38 7.09
CA PHE A 255 15.29 -17.53 5.87
C PHE A 255 15.45 -19.01 5.51
N LEU A 256 15.81 -19.87 6.45
CA LEU A 256 15.92 -21.31 6.24
C LEU A 256 14.57 -21.94 5.87
N LEU A 257 13.48 -21.53 6.52
CA LEU A 257 12.12 -21.93 6.13
C LEU A 257 11.81 -21.53 4.69
N THR A 258 12.20 -20.31 4.29
CA THR A 258 12.02 -19.81 2.92
C THR A 258 12.87 -20.59 1.91
N ALA A 259 14.11 -20.92 2.25
CA ALA A 259 15.02 -21.69 1.41
C ALA A 259 14.56 -23.14 1.20
N ARG A 260 13.83 -23.72 2.16
CA ARG A 260 13.28 -25.09 2.08
C ARG A 260 11.96 -25.19 1.31
N ARG A 261 11.40 -24.07 0.84
CA ARG A 261 10.15 -24.08 0.08
C ARG A 261 10.35 -24.80 -1.26
N LYS A 262 9.33 -25.52 -1.71
CA LYS A 262 9.32 -26.21 -3.02
C LYS A 262 9.57 -25.27 -4.21
N ASP A 263 9.28 -23.98 -4.07
CA ASP A 263 9.45 -22.97 -5.12
C ASP A 263 10.75 -22.16 -5.00
N ALA A 264 11.63 -22.47 -4.05
CA ALA A 264 12.97 -21.89 -3.97
C ALA A 264 13.84 -22.48 -5.09
N ARG A 265 14.51 -21.61 -5.86
CA ARG A 265 15.29 -22.00 -7.05
C ARG A 265 16.79 -21.86 -6.84
N THR A 266 17.22 -20.70 -6.32
CA THR A 266 18.65 -20.40 -6.16
C THR A 266 18.90 -19.56 -4.91
N VAL A 267 20.08 -19.69 -4.32
CA VAL A 267 20.60 -18.80 -3.27
C VAL A 267 21.85 -18.13 -3.79
N LYS A 268 21.86 -16.80 -3.80
CA LYS A 268 23.03 -15.99 -4.10
C LYS A 268 23.60 -15.42 -2.82
N ILE A 269 24.83 -15.74 -2.49
CA ILE A 269 25.53 -15.26 -1.30
C ILE A 269 26.47 -14.17 -1.77
N LYS A 270 26.25 -12.93 -1.33
CA LYS A 270 27.14 -11.81 -1.65
C LYS A 270 27.84 -11.35 -0.37
N LYS A 271 29.17 -11.44 -0.35
CA LYS A 271 29.99 -10.94 0.76
C LYS A 271 30.32 -9.46 0.52
N ASN A 272 29.95 -8.61 1.47
CA ASN A 272 30.37 -7.21 1.55
C ASN A 272 31.39 -7.06 2.71
N LYS A 273 31.98 -5.87 2.85
CA LYS A 273 32.97 -5.55 3.89
C LYS A 273 32.47 -5.81 5.32
N ASP A 274 31.21 -5.46 5.61
CA ASP A 274 30.65 -5.53 6.97
C ASP A 274 29.52 -6.55 7.14
N MET A 275 29.12 -7.22 6.05
CA MET A 275 28.00 -8.18 6.11
C MET A 275 27.98 -9.14 4.94
N VAL A 276 27.29 -10.27 5.14
CA VAL A 276 26.98 -11.24 4.11
C VAL A 276 25.47 -11.18 3.80
N LYS A 277 25.14 -11.02 2.52
CA LYS A 277 23.75 -11.00 2.03
C LYS A 277 23.40 -12.34 1.40
N PHE A 278 22.50 -13.07 2.04
CA PHE A 278 21.92 -14.30 1.52
C PHE A 278 20.64 -13.98 0.76
N LYS A 279 20.63 -14.22 -0.55
CA LYS A 279 19.51 -13.87 -1.44
C LYS A 279 18.88 -15.13 -2.02
N VAL A 280 17.78 -15.61 -1.44
CA VAL A 280 17.05 -16.77 -1.96
C VAL A 280 15.99 -16.33 -2.97
N ARG A 281 16.07 -16.84 -4.20
CA ARG A 281 15.08 -16.59 -5.25
C ARG A 281 14.00 -17.67 -5.18
N CYS A 282 12.76 -17.25 -4.94
CA CYS A 282 11.57 -18.07 -5.08
C CYS A 282 10.83 -17.75 -6.39
N SER A 283 9.71 -18.44 -6.63
CA SER A 283 8.82 -18.20 -7.79
C SER A 283 8.48 -16.71 -7.95
N LYS A 284 7.93 -16.08 -6.90
CA LYS A 284 7.39 -14.71 -6.94
C LYS A 284 8.34 -13.64 -6.44
N TYR A 285 9.16 -13.94 -5.43
CA TYR A 285 9.97 -12.94 -4.73
C TYR A 285 11.43 -13.37 -4.63
N LEU A 286 12.31 -12.38 -4.58
CA LEU A 286 13.66 -12.55 -4.06
C LEU A 286 13.63 -12.25 -2.57
N TYR A 287 14.05 -13.15 -1.70
CA TYR A 287 14.17 -12.85 -0.27
C TYR A 287 15.63 -12.59 0.07
N THR A 288 15.91 -11.57 0.87
CA THR A 288 17.28 -11.22 1.28
C THR A 288 17.38 -11.22 2.79
N LEU A 289 18.29 -12.03 3.33
CA LEU A 289 18.74 -11.94 4.72
C LEU A 289 20.12 -11.29 4.72
N CYS A 290 20.31 -10.30 5.59
CA CYS A 290 21.59 -9.67 5.84
C CYS A 290 22.14 -10.15 7.18
N VAL A 291 23.34 -10.70 7.20
CA VAL A 291 24.01 -11.20 8.41
C VAL A 291 25.32 -10.43 8.57
N SER A 292 25.48 -9.67 9.65
CA SER A 292 26.72 -8.93 9.95
C SER A 292 27.81 -9.81 10.54
N ASP A 293 27.43 -10.84 11.28
CA ASP A 293 28.33 -11.80 11.92
C ASP A 293 28.81 -12.86 10.91
N PHE A 294 30.09 -12.82 10.55
CA PHE A 294 30.69 -13.71 9.55
C PHE A 294 30.65 -15.18 9.97
N GLU A 295 30.82 -15.51 11.26
CA GLU A 295 30.72 -16.90 11.72
C GLU A 295 29.29 -17.43 11.60
N LYS A 296 28.30 -16.60 11.95
CA LYS A 296 26.89 -16.95 11.73
C LYS A 296 26.56 -17.10 10.25
N ALA A 297 27.15 -16.28 9.38
CA ALA A 297 26.99 -16.39 7.95
C ALA A 297 27.55 -17.74 7.43
N ASP A 298 28.72 -18.15 7.89
CA ASP A 298 29.32 -19.43 7.49
C ASP A 298 28.49 -20.63 7.97
N LYS A 299 28.02 -20.60 9.23
CA LYS A 299 27.09 -21.61 9.77
C LYS A 299 25.77 -21.67 8.99
N LEU A 300 25.25 -20.51 8.59
CA LEU A 300 24.04 -20.46 7.76
C LEU A 300 24.28 -21.04 6.36
N LYS A 301 25.41 -20.73 5.73
CA LYS A 301 25.80 -21.28 4.43
C LYS A 301 25.83 -22.81 4.47
N GLN A 302 26.39 -23.40 5.53
CA GLN A 302 26.42 -24.85 5.74
C GLN A 302 25.03 -25.45 6.02
N SER A 303 24.10 -24.67 6.55
CA SER A 303 22.73 -25.10 6.90
C SER A 303 21.73 -25.01 5.73
N LEU A 304 22.17 -24.56 4.54
CA LEU A 304 21.32 -24.46 3.36
C LEU A 304 20.87 -25.85 2.87
N PRO A 305 19.64 -25.99 2.34
CA PRO A 305 19.14 -27.27 1.86
C PRO A 305 19.96 -27.77 0.64
N PRO A 306 20.31 -29.07 0.59
CA PRO A 306 21.29 -29.61 -0.37
C PRO A 306 20.81 -29.61 -1.84
N GLY A 307 19.49 -29.57 -2.08
CA GLY A 307 18.92 -29.53 -3.43
C GLY A 307 18.83 -28.13 -4.07
N LEU A 308 19.35 -27.10 -3.39
CA LEU A 308 19.21 -25.71 -3.81
C LEU A 308 20.53 -25.20 -4.41
N SER A 309 20.48 -24.65 -5.63
CA SER A 309 21.68 -24.11 -6.29
C SER A 309 22.21 -22.90 -5.53
N VAL A 310 23.44 -22.98 -5.02
CA VAL A 310 24.13 -21.92 -4.28
C VAL A 310 25.18 -21.27 -5.18
N GLN A 311 25.17 -19.94 -5.26
CA GLN A 311 26.13 -19.14 -6.03
C GLN A 311 26.80 -18.11 -5.09
N ASP A 312 28.13 -18.17 -4.98
CA ASP A 312 28.91 -17.14 -4.32
C ASP A 312 29.21 -16.00 -5.31
N LEU A 313 28.95 -14.76 -4.88
CA LEU A 313 29.11 -13.52 -5.65
C LEU A 313 29.97 -12.50 -4.92
#